data_AF-A0A3R6QLF4-F1
#
_entry.id   AF-A0A3R6QLF4-F1
#
_cell.length_a   1.000
_cell.length_b   1.000
_cell.length_c   1.000
_cell.angle_alpha   90.00
_cell.angle_beta   90.00
_cell.angle_gamma   90.00
#
_symmetry.space_group_name_H-M   'P 1'
#
loop_
_entity.id
_entity.type
_entity.pdbx_description
1 polymer ?
#
loop_
_entity_poly.entity_id
_entity_poly.type
_entity_poly.pdbx_seq_one_letter_code
_entity_poly.pdbx_strand_id
1 'polypeptide(L)' 'MERFIKYYNEKRIKEKLGWRSPVQYRLHLLTA' A
#
# COMPACT_ATOMS: atom_id res chain seq x y z
N MET A 1 3.85 5.41 20.68
CA MET A 1 4.15 4.18 19.91
C MET A 1 3.19 3.98 18.73
N GLU A 2 1.88 4.08 18.91
CA GLU A 2 0.88 3.87 17.83
C GLU A 2 1.10 4.74 16.58
N ARG A 3 1.50 6.01 16.73
CA ARG A 3 1.83 6.89 15.59
C ARG A 3 2.98 6.37 14.74
N PHE A 4 4.01 5.79 15.36
CA PHE A 4 5.14 5.20 14.65
C PHE A 4 4.73 3.92 13.91
N ILE A 5 3.96 3.06 14.57
CA ILE A 5 3.41 1.83 13.97
C ILE A 5 2.55 2.19 12.75
N LYS A 6 1.66 3.17 12.89
CA LYS A 6 0.80 3.66 11.81
C LYS A 6 1.62 4.24 10.65
N TYR A 7 2.56 5.15 10.93
CA TYR A 7 3.41 5.76 9.92
C TYR A 7 4.21 4.71 9.13
N TYR A 8 4.85 3.76 9.81
CA TYR A 8 5.62 2.70 9.16
C TYR A 8 4.72 1.77 8.35
N ASN A 9 3.57 1.34 8.89
CA ASN A 9 2.62 0.49 8.19
C ASN A 9 2.07 1.17 6.93
N GLU A 10 1.66 2.43 7.03
CA GLU A 10 1.17 3.19 5.87
C GLU A 10 2.25 3.36 4.79
N LYS A 11 3.49 3.66 5.20
CA LYS A 11 4.62 3.78 4.27
C LYS A 11 4.92 2.44 3.57
N ARG A 12 4.99 1.35 4.34
CA ARG A 12 5.27 -0.01 3.83
C ARG A 12 4.17 -0.54 2.92
N ILE A 13 2.90 -0.26 3.23
CA ILE A 13 1.77 -0.63 2.38
C ILE A 13 1.88 0.09 1.03
N LYS A 14 2.17 1.40 1.03
CA LYS A 14 2.35 2.16 -0.22
C LYS A 14 3.49 1.62 -1.09
N GLU A 15 4.64 1.31 -0.48
CA GLU A 15 5.77 0.68 -1.20
C GLU A 15 5.37 -0.66 -1.82
N LYS A 16 4.70 -1.54 -1.06
CA LYS A 16 4.26 -2.85 -1.54
C LYS A 16 3.22 -2.75 -2.66
N LEU A 17 2.36 -1.74 -2.61
CA LEU A 17 1.38 -1.46 -3.67
C LEU A 17 2.01 -0.78 -4.90
N GLY A 18 3.32 -0.51 -4.91
CA GLY A 18 3.96 0.26 -5.98
C GLY A 18 3.39 1.66 -6.11
N TRP A 19 3.08 2.29 -4.97
CA TRP A 19 2.43 3.61 -4.85
C TRP A 19 1.03 3.71 -5.46
N ARG A 20 0.41 2.57 -5.77
CA ARG A 20 -0.97 2.51 -6.24
C ARG A 20 -1.93 2.53 -5.06
N SER A 21 -3.14 3.06 -5.28
CA SER A 21 -4.22 2.86 -4.32
C SER A 21 -4.57 1.36 -4.23
N PRO A 22 -5.17 0.88 -3.12
CA PRO A 22 -5.57 -0.53 -3.00
C PRO A 22 -6.48 -1.00 -4.15
N VAL A 23 -7.32 -0.11 -4.69
CA VAL A 23 -8.18 -0.39 -5.85
C VAL A 23 -7.35 -0.55 -7.13
N GLN A 24 -6.44 0.39 -7.39
CA GLN A 24 -5.55 0.34 -8.57
C GLN A 24 -4.61 -0.87 -8.55
N TYR A 25 -4.10 -1.26 -7.38
CA TYR A 25 -3.27 -2.45 -7.22
C TYR A 25 -4.04 -3.73 -7.53
N ARG A 26 -5.28 -3.86 -7.02
CA ARG A 26 -6.14 -5.01 -7.34
C ARG A 26 -6.48 -5.05 -8.84
N LEU A 27 -6.84 -3.92 -9.44
CA LEU A 27 -7.11 -3.86 -10.86
C LEU A 27 -5.90 -4.29 -11.69
N HIS A 28 -4.69 -3.82 -11.32
CA HIS A 28 -3.46 -4.23 -11.99
C HIS A 28 -3.20 -5.73 -11.94
N LEU A 29 -3.39 -6.36 -10.77
CA LEU A 29 -3.22 -7.80 -10.60
C LEU A 29 -4.23 -8.62 -11.40
N LEU A 30 -5.41 -8.07 -11.69
CA LEU A 30 -6.43 -8.75 -12.51
C LEU A 30 -6.18 -8.57 -14.01
N THR A 31 -5.43 -7.55 -14.40
CA THR A 31 -5.11 -7.23 -15.81
C THR A 31 -3.74 -7.73 -16.26
N ALA A 32 -2.91 -8.21 -15.34
CA ALA A 32 -1.59 -8.79 -15.60
C ALA A 32 -1.72 -10.32 -15.71
#